data_AF-A0A1S1WU65-F1
#
_entry.id   AF-A0A1S1WU65-F1
#
_cell.length_a   1.000
_cell.length_b   1.000
_cell.length_c   1.000
_cell.angle_alpha   90.00
_cell.angle_beta   90.00
_cell.angle_gamma   90.00
#
_symmetry.space_group_name_H-M   'P 1'
#
loop_
_entity.id
_entity.type
_entity.pdbx_description
1 polymer ?
#
loop_
_entity_poly.entity_id
_entity_poly.type
_entity_poly.pdbx_seq_one_letter_code
_entity_poly.pdbx_strand_id
1 'polypeptide(L)' 'MARCWQTDFARWWASEKSLGELDAFLLTVLQIQPSEIDGLDMEDYWRWMGEAERELKRRQARLQQAFS' A
#
# COMPACT_ATOMS: atom_id res chain seq x y z
N MET A 1 11.90 32.85 13.36
CA MET A 1 11.94 32.01 12.14
C MET A 1 11.78 30.53 12.53
N ALA A 2 10.56 30.09 12.87
CA ALA A 2 10.35 28.74 13.45
C ALA A 2 9.01 28.12 13.02
N ARG A 3 8.56 28.38 11.78
CA ARG A 3 7.24 27.93 11.29
C ARG A 3 7.25 27.12 9.99
N CYS A 4 8.43 26.87 9.40
CA CYS A 4 8.55 26.14 8.14
C CYS A 4 8.76 24.63 8.36
N TRP A 5 9.54 24.27 9.38
CA TRP A 5 9.93 22.87 9.66
C TRP A 5 8.77 21.97 10.11
N GLN A 6 7.76 22.52 10.77
CA GLN A 6 6.67 21.73 11.34
C GLN A 6 5.66 21.27 10.28
N THR A 7 5.46 22.07 9.23
CA THR A 7 4.62 21.73 8.07
C THR A 7 5.26 20.70 7.16
N ASP A 8 6.57 20.78 6.94
CA ASP A 8 7.28 19.81 6.09
C ASP A 8 7.38 18.44 6.78
N PHE A 9 7.63 18.42 8.10
CA PHE A 9 7.62 17.18 8.89
C PHE A 9 6.24 16.53 8.93
N ALA A 10 5.16 17.30 9.16
CA ALA A 10 3.80 16.75 9.18
C ALA A 10 3.37 16.20 7.81
N ARG A 11 3.78 16.85 6.71
CA ARG A 11 3.52 16.38 5.35
C ARG A 11 4.31 15.12 5.01
N TRP A 12 5.57 15.05 5.43
CA TRP A 12 6.42 13.86 5.29
C TRP A 12 5.88 12.68 6.12
N TRP A 13 5.49 12.91 7.38
CA TRP A 13 4.88 11.91 8.25
C TRP A 13 3.51 11.42 7.75
N ALA A 14 2.69 12.32 7.18
CA ALA A 14 1.44 11.92 6.54
C ALA A 14 1.68 11.04 5.30
N SER A 15 2.76 11.29 4.56
CA SER A 15 3.22 10.43 3.46
C SER A 15 3.69 9.07 3.97
N GLU A 16 4.44 9.02 5.08
CA GLU A 16 4.90 7.77 5.70
C GLU A 16 3.72 6.92 6.19
N LYS A 17 2.70 7.55 6.78
CA LYS A 17 1.46 6.86 7.14
C LYS A 17 0.74 6.27 5.92
N SER A 18 0.71 7.02 4.81
CA SER A 18 0.11 6.50 3.56
C SER A 18 0.91 5.33 2.98
N LEU A 19 2.24 5.32 3.11
CA LEU A 19 3.08 4.20 2.68
C LEU A 19 2.85 2.97 3.55
N GLY A 20 2.75 3.12 4.87
CA GLY A 20 2.45 2.00 5.77
C GLY A 20 1.09 1.35 5.51
N GLU A 21 0.08 2.14 5.10
CA GLU A 21 -1.23 1.60 4.69
C GLU A 21 -1.15 0.82 3.35
N LEU A 22 -0.33 1.29 2.41
CA LEU A 22 -0.08 0.61 1.14
C LEU A 22 0.73 -0.68 1.32
N ASP A 23 1.72 -0.68 2.23
CA ASP A 23 2.47 -1.88 2.59
C ASP A 23 1.53 -2.92 3.21
N ALA A 24 0.72 -2.53 4.20
CA ALA A 24 -0.27 -3.40 4.82
C ALA A 24 -1.24 -4.01 3.79
N PHE A 25 -1.58 -3.25 2.75
CA PHE A 25 -2.39 -3.72 1.64
C PHE A 25 -1.67 -4.79 0.82
N LEU A 26 -0.40 -4.59 0.45
CA LEU A 26 0.42 -5.61 -0.24
C LEU A 26 0.58 -6.88 0.60
N LEU A 27 0.89 -6.74 1.90
CA LEU A 27 1.02 -7.86 2.84
C LEU A 27 -0.29 -8.68 2.91
N THR A 28 -1.44 -8.01 2.94
CA THR A 28 -2.73 -8.70 3.13
C THR A 28 -3.27 -9.30 1.83
N VAL A 29 -3.15 -8.54 0.73
CA VAL A 29 -3.75 -8.96 -0.55
C VAL A 29 -2.83 -9.90 -1.30
N LEU A 30 -1.54 -9.64 -1.36
CA LEU A 30 -0.60 -10.47 -2.12
C LEU A 30 0.19 -11.43 -1.24
N GLN A 31 0.09 -11.34 0.10
CA GLN A 31 0.87 -12.17 1.03
C GLN A 31 2.38 -12.03 0.84
N ILE A 32 2.81 -10.89 0.31
CA ILE A 32 4.23 -10.52 0.19
C ILE A 32 4.77 -10.32 1.61
N GLN A 33 6.02 -10.70 1.88
CA GLN A 33 6.65 -10.45 3.18
C GLN A 33 7.19 -9.02 3.28
N PRO A 34 7.30 -8.45 4.49
CA PRO A 34 7.85 -7.09 4.66
C PRO A 34 9.24 -6.90 4.05
N SER A 35 10.10 -7.92 4.15
CA SER A 35 11.45 -7.89 3.55
C SER A 35 11.44 -7.88 2.02
N GLU A 36 10.39 -8.42 1.41
CA GLU A 36 10.24 -8.39 -0.04
C GLU A 36 9.79 -7.02 -0.51
N ILE A 37 8.97 -6.30 0.27
CA ILE A 37 8.56 -4.91 0.00
C ILE A 37 9.75 -3.95 0.13
N ASP A 38 10.55 -4.10 1.19
CA ASP A 38 11.75 -3.28 1.44
C ASP A 38 12.81 -3.44 0.33
N GLY A 39 12.81 -4.60 -0.35
CA GLY A 39 13.67 -4.88 -1.49
C GLY A 39 13.16 -4.35 -2.84
N LEU A 40 11.95 -3.81 -2.92
CA LEU A 40 11.40 -3.29 -4.17
C LEU A 40 11.95 -1.90 -4.47
N ASP A 41 12.28 -1.69 -5.75
CA ASP A 41 12.35 -0.33 -6.24
C ASP A 41 10.95 0.29 -6.33
N MET A 42 10.89 1.61 -6.45
CA MET A 42 9.61 2.33 -6.47
C MET A 42 8.73 1.97 -7.70
N GLU A 43 9.32 1.61 -8.84
CA GLU A 43 8.55 1.26 -10.04
C GLU A 43 7.84 -0.08 -9.85
N ASP A 44 8.59 -1.07 -9.35
CA ASP A 44 8.08 -2.38 -8.99
C ASP A 44 7.05 -2.29 -7.87
N TYR A 45 7.28 -1.44 -6.87
CA TYR A 45 6.32 -1.16 -5.79
C TYR A 45 4.96 -0.73 -6.35
N TRP A 46 4.93 0.28 -7.23
CA TRP A 46 3.68 0.75 -7.84
C TRP A 46 3.04 -0.29 -8.75
N ARG A 47 3.84 -1.10 -9.46
CA ARG A 47 3.32 -2.23 -10.26
C ARG A 47 2.61 -3.24 -9.36
N TRP A 48 3.22 -3.62 -8.23
CA TRP A 48 2.65 -4.56 -7.28
C TRP A 48 1.38 -4.04 -6.61
N MET A 49 1.31 -2.74 -6.32
CA MET A 49 0.08 -2.09 -5.86
C MET A 49 -1.08 -2.28 -6.84
N GLY A 50 -0.83 -2.11 -8.15
CA GLY A 50 -1.84 -2.34 -9.18
C GLY A 50 -2.29 -3.81 -9.26
N GLU A 51 -1.39 -4.77 -9.07
CA GLU A 51 -1.74 -6.20 -9.02
C GLU A 51 -2.54 -6.55 -7.75
N ALA A 52 -2.21 -5.95 -6.62
CA ALA A 52 -2.96 -6.10 -5.38
C ALA A 52 -4.40 -5.59 -5.53
N GLU A 53 -4.61 -4.42 -6.15
CA GLU A 53 -5.96 -3.93 -6.44
C GLU A 53 -6.77 -4.90 -7.32
N ARG A 54 -6.13 -5.46 -8.35
CA ARG A 54 -6.78 -6.44 -9.24
C ARG A 54 -7.18 -7.70 -8.47
N GLU A 55 -6.30 -8.21 -7.62
CA GLU A 55 -6.59 -9.40 -6.82
C GLU A 55 -7.70 -9.15 -5.80
N LEU A 56 -7.76 -7.98 -5.17
CA LEU A 56 -8.87 -7.60 -4.31
C LEU A 56 -10.21 -7.66 -5.07
N LYS A 57 -10.27 -7.09 -6.28
CA LYS A 57 -11.48 -7.13 -7.11
C LYS A 57 -11.89 -8.57 -7.46
N ARG A 58 -10.92 -9.46 -7.75
CA ARG A 58 -11.19 -10.88 -7.98
C ARG A 58 -11.74 -11.56 -6.72
N ARG A 59 -11.17 -11.29 -5.54
CA ARG A 59 -11.68 -11.81 -4.25
C ARG A 59 -13.10 -11.36 -3.99
N GLN A 60 -13.40 -10.08 -4.21
CA GLN A 60 -14.75 -9.54 -4.06
C GLN A 60 -15.75 -10.22 -5.01
N ALA A 61 -15.38 -10.42 -6.28
CA ALA A 61 -16.21 -11.13 -7.25
C ALA A 61 -16.48 -12.59 -6.82
N ARG A 62 -15.46 -13.30 -6.33
CA ARG A 62 -15.62 -14.68 -5.79
C ARG A 62 -16.55 -14.72 -4.58
N LEU A 63 -16.43 -13.76 -3.66
CA LEU A 63 -17.32 -13.67 -2.50
C LEU A 63 -18.75 -13.40 -2.94
N GLN A 64 -18.98 -12.45 -3.85
CA GLN A 64 -20.32 -12.15 -4.38
C GLN A 64 -20.97 -13.36 -5.05
N GLN A 65 -20.21 -14.17 -5.79
CA GLN A 65 -20.69 -15.42 -6.38
C GLN A 65 -21.02 -16.49 -5.33
N ALA A 66 -20.30 -16.54 -4.21
CA ALA A 66 -20.52 -17.54 -3.16
C ALA A 66 -21.78 -17.27 -2.31
N PHE A 67 -22.26 -16.03 -2.29
CA PHE A 67 -23.45 -15.60 -1.54
C PHE A 67 -24.66 -15.31 -2.44
N SER A 68 -24.57 -15.66 -3.74
CA SER A 68 -25.63 -15.48 -4.73
C SER A 68 -26.18 -16.83 -5.19
#